data_AF-A0A9P6JPW8-F1
#
_entry.id   AF-A0A9P6JPW8-F1
#
_cell.length_a   1.000
_cell.length_b   1.000
_cell.length_c   1.000
_cell.angle_alpha   90.00
_cell.angle_beta   90.00
_cell.angle_gamma   90.00
#
_symmetry.space_group_name_H-M   'P 1'
#
loop_
_entity.id
_entity.type
_entity.pdbx_description
1 polymer ?
#
loop_
_entity_poly.entity_id
_entity_poly.type
_entity_poly.pdbx_seq_one_letter_code
_entity_poly.pdbx_strand_id
1 'polypeptide(L)'
;MADFTLVDPKGWEHDLHSIYAAYIGYFQTHNVPWYDRTWGYLFESFDTFLSFSWPVITATDTSSGKAHIVTRLTSLGAFLKMIKTRFGETLPQPPNIIQIVPFETTNRHLRHVSDYAMFKKVYSTLPAAVLSALKARVKGGVPRAVQDLWENKDKTFLAIDFEWNERNDRTILEFGYAAVRCGHLGSLGHWPPNPDSNYRKGHYIIAEHVDKVTNKYSPTYPWQYAFGDSQVVSKTKLPQIVQAIMSSLASAEAETSANTLVLVGHNIQGDLARLDDLKIKLPHNMLILDTMILERNMYANGWRGVMLDPKAGDKPRQAGSSLSLEHLLLSFTVPLSPTSTAGPSPSKRRQTPIALPQCTLHNSGNDSMMTLFALQKLLEPTTGSPSISKKATAKTNGMALPMPMMPMAMPFMIPTNNMSLLSVNGVGRPGSAPRAASSYDLAAEFGQMSVESSGYKGSFNGHLSAGRDQAAKRFNSFPGPTGTAKGG
;
A
#
# COMPACT_ATOMS: atom_id res chain seq x y z
N MET A 1 5.74 36.38 -15.06
CA MET A 1 4.69 35.45 -14.59
C MET A 1 4.71 34.27 -15.55
N ALA A 2 4.97 33.05 -15.09
CA ALA A 2 4.94 31.89 -15.97
C ALA A 2 3.48 31.57 -16.30
N ASP A 3 3.13 31.44 -17.59
CA ASP A 3 1.78 31.06 -18.01
C ASP A 3 1.40 29.71 -17.42
N PHE A 4 0.39 29.71 -16.56
CA PHE A 4 -0.17 28.52 -15.95
C PHE A 4 -1.23 27.93 -16.89
N THR A 5 -0.76 27.17 -17.88
CA THR A 5 -1.66 26.52 -18.84
C THR A 5 -1.82 25.05 -18.49
N LEU A 6 -3.07 24.61 -18.31
CA LEU A 6 -3.44 23.22 -18.07
C LEU A 6 -3.92 22.58 -19.37
N VAL A 7 -3.47 21.34 -19.65
CA VAL A 7 -3.86 20.59 -20.84
C VAL A 7 -4.27 19.16 -20.49
N ASP A 8 -5.20 18.61 -21.27
CA ASP A 8 -5.54 17.19 -21.25
C ASP A 8 -4.31 16.35 -21.69
N PRO A 9 -3.89 15.33 -20.91
CA PRO A 9 -2.81 14.41 -21.30
C PRO A 9 -3.08 13.61 -22.58
N LYS A 10 -4.34 13.46 -23.00
CA LYS A 10 -4.68 12.73 -24.22
C LYS A 10 -3.98 13.36 -25.45
N GLY A 11 -3.29 12.54 -26.24
CA GLY A 11 -2.51 12.96 -27.41
C GLY A 11 -1.09 13.47 -27.11
N TRP A 12 -0.66 13.47 -25.84
CA TRP A 12 0.73 13.72 -25.43
C TRP A 12 1.49 12.42 -25.23
N GLU A 13 1.95 11.84 -26.34
CA GLU A 13 2.36 10.43 -26.35
C GLU A 13 3.83 10.23 -26.70
N HIS A 14 4.53 11.25 -27.19
CA HIS A 14 5.88 11.09 -27.75
C HIS A 14 6.92 11.57 -26.74
N ASP A 15 7.79 10.68 -26.27
CA ASP A 15 8.86 11.06 -25.34
C ASP A 15 9.88 11.97 -26.02
N LEU A 16 10.09 13.17 -25.46
CA LEU A 16 10.91 14.22 -26.06
C LEU A 16 12.37 13.80 -26.26
N HIS A 17 12.96 13.13 -25.27
CA HIS A 17 14.35 12.69 -25.36
C HIS A 17 14.50 11.58 -26.41
N SER A 18 13.50 10.71 -26.55
CA SER A 18 13.48 9.67 -27.57
C SER A 18 13.38 10.23 -28.99
N ILE A 19 12.75 11.38 -29.21
CA ILE A 19 12.71 12.04 -30.53
C ILE A 19 14.14 12.41 -30.96
N TYR A 20 14.91 13.05 -30.07
CA TYR A 20 16.31 13.38 -30.34
C TYR A 20 17.13 12.12 -30.63
N ALA A 21 17.06 11.11 -29.75
CA ALA A 21 17.78 9.87 -29.91
C ALA A 21 17.42 9.12 -31.21
N ALA A 22 16.13 9.12 -31.59
CA ALA A 22 15.65 8.52 -32.82
C ALA A 22 16.22 9.19 -34.07
N TYR A 23 16.36 10.51 -34.07
CA TYR A 23 17.03 11.24 -35.17
C TYR A 23 18.51 10.90 -35.28
N ILE A 24 19.24 10.92 -34.17
CA ILE A 24 20.67 10.58 -34.17
C ILE A 24 20.87 9.15 -34.71
N GLY A 25 20.07 8.19 -34.24
CA GLY A 25 20.10 6.82 -34.75
C GLY A 25 19.70 6.70 -36.23
N TYR A 26 18.70 7.47 -36.67
CA TYR A 26 18.28 7.53 -38.07
C TYR A 26 19.42 8.02 -38.98
N PHE A 27 20.12 9.09 -38.58
CA PHE A 27 21.24 9.63 -39.35
C PHE A 27 22.38 8.63 -39.50
N GLN A 28 22.71 7.93 -38.42
CA GLN A 28 23.72 6.86 -38.43
C GLN A 28 23.32 5.72 -39.36
N THR A 29 22.07 5.26 -39.26
CA THR A 29 21.58 4.09 -40.02
C THR A 29 21.50 4.36 -41.53
N HIS A 30 21.14 5.59 -41.91
CA HIS A 30 20.97 5.98 -43.32
C HIS A 30 22.16 6.75 -43.88
N ASN A 31 23.26 6.82 -43.13
CA ASN A 31 24.47 7.57 -43.48
C ASN A 31 24.17 9.02 -43.93
N VAL A 32 23.28 9.70 -43.20
CA VAL A 32 22.91 11.09 -43.49
C VAL A 32 24.02 11.99 -42.95
N PRO A 33 24.70 12.78 -43.79
CA PRO A 33 25.74 13.71 -43.34
C PRO A 33 25.08 14.96 -42.72
N TRP A 34 24.39 14.77 -41.59
CA TRP A 34 23.59 15.81 -40.94
C TRP A 34 24.44 17.00 -40.49
N TYR A 35 25.72 16.78 -40.16
CA TYR A 35 26.68 17.80 -39.75
C TYR A 35 27.05 18.78 -40.88
N ASP A 36 26.87 18.39 -42.15
CA ASP A 36 27.06 19.27 -43.31
C ASP A 36 25.77 19.99 -43.71
N ARG A 37 24.64 19.70 -43.06
CA ARG A 37 23.34 20.32 -43.35
C ARG A 37 23.19 21.63 -42.60
N THR A 38 22.45 22.56 -43.21
CA THR A 38 22.24 23.89 -42.62
C THR A 38 21.45 23.86 -41.31
N TRP A 39 20.61 22.84 -41.12
CA TRP A 39 19.89 22.56 -39.87
C TRP A 39 20.66 21.63 -38.91
N GLY A 40 21.82 21.13 -39.31
CA GLY A 40 22.61 20.14 -38.58
C GLY A 40 22.95 20.56 -37.15
N TYR A 41 23.21 21.86 -36.95
CA TYR A 41 23.53 22.42 -35.63
C TYR A 41 22.45 22.13 -34.57
N LEU A 42 21.18 21.99 -34.96
CA LEU A 42 20.07 21.63 -34.07
C LEU A 42 20.23 20.23 -33.44
N PHE A 43 21.11 19.39 -33.98
CA PHE A 43 21.36 18.03 -33.51
C PHE A 43 22.75 17.83 -32.89
N GLU A 44 23.60 18.86 -32.88
CA GLU A 44 24.94 18.83 -32.26
C GLU A 44 24.91 18.37 -30.81
N SER A 45 23.87 18.79 -30.07
CA SER A 45 23.63 18.35 -28.70
C SER A 45 22.14 18.31 -28.40
N PHE A 46 21.77 17.60 -27.34
CA PHE A 46 20.39 17.63 -26.85
C PHE A 46 19.99 19.05 -26.39
N ASP A 47 20.91 19.84 -25.86
CA ASP A 47 20.64 21.22 -25.46
C ASP A 47 20.27 22.10 -26.66
N THR A 48 21.04 22.02 -27.74
CA THR A 48 20.73 22.75 -28.98
C THR A 48 19.42 22.30 -29.60
N PHE A 49 19.10 21.00 -29.51
CA PHE A 49 17.81 20.46 -29.96
C PHE A 49 16.62 21.05 -29.19
N LEU A 50 16.81 21.35 -27.90
CA LEU A 50 15.78 21.97 -27.07
C LEU A 50 15.50 23.42 -27.45
N SER A 51 16.39 24.10 -28.18
CA SER A 51 16.21 25.51 -28.58
C SER A 51 14.95 25.78 -29.42
N PHE A 52 14.29 24.74 -29.92
CA PHE A 52 12.97 24.81 -30.54
C PHE A 52 11.86 25.23 -29.55
N SER A 53 12.12 25.25 -28.25
CA SER A 53 11.13 25.58 -27.20
C SER A 53 9.96 24.60 -27.21
N TRP A 54 10.27 23.32 -26.98
CA TRP A 54 9.31 22.21 -27.04
C TRP A 54 8.17 22.38 -26.02
N PRO A 55 6.90 22.38 -26.45
CA PRO A 55 5.79 22.25 -25.52
C PRO A 55 5.78 20.81 -24.98
N VAL A 56 5.72 20.67 -23.66
CA VAL A 56 5.78 19.37 -22.97
C VAL A 56 4.85 19.29 -21.78
N ILE A 57 4.50 18.06 -21.41
CA ILE A 57 3.96 17.70 -20.10
C ILE A 57 4.74 16.51 -19.51
N THR A 58 4.59 16.28 -18.22
CA THR A 58 5.00 15.02 -17.58
C THR A 58 3.83 14.04 -17.58
N ALA A 59 4.06 12.80 -17.99
CA ALA A 59 3.06 11.73 -17.99
C ALA A 59 3.71 10.40 -17.61
N THR A 60 2.94 9.51 -16.98
CA THR A 60 3.37 8.17 -16.61
C THR A 60 2.79 7.18 -17.60
N ASP A 61 3.62 6.31 -18.17
CA ASP A 61 3.16 5.28 -19.08
C ASP A 61 2.37 4.20 -18.33
N THR A 62 1.18 3.88 -18.83
CA THR A 62 0.26 2.91 -18.23
C THR A 62 0.88 1.51 -18.19
N SER A 63 1.65 1.15 -19.22
CA SER A 63 2.20 -0.20 -19.36
C SER A 63 3.42 -0.43 -18.48
N SER A 64 4.40 0.47 -18.54
CA SER A 64 5.68 0.34 -17.84
C SER A 64 5.69 0.98 -16.45
N GLY A 65 4.77 1.90 -16.16
CA GLY A 65 4.76 2.70 -14.93
C GLY A 65 5.88 3.74 -14.85
N LYS A 66 6.66 3.94 -15.92
CA LYS A 66 7.73 4.94 -15.98
C LYS A 66 7.15 6.30 -16.36
N ALA A 67 7.71 7.37 -15.80
CA ALA A 67 7.34 8.73 -16.17
C ALA A 67 8.26 9.30 -17.25
N HIS A 68 7.66 10.10 -18.14
CA HIS A 68 8.25 10.65 -19.33
C HIS A 68 7.96 12.15 -19.44
N ILE A 69 8.85 12.87 -20.14
CA ILE A 69 8.58 14.22 -20.61
C ILE A 69 8.11 14.09 -22.05
N VAL A 70 6.82 14.31 -22.27
CA VAL A 70 6.16 14.00 -23.54
C VAL A 70 5.72 15.26 -24.27
N THR A 71 5.72 15.18 -25.60
CA THR A 71 5.20 16.20 -26.51
C THR A 71 4.15 15.61 -27.45
N ARG A 72 3.55 16.46 -28.29
CA ARG A 72 2.55 16.06 -29.28
C ARG A 72 3.19 15.79 -30.63
N LEU A 73 2.57 14.92 -31.43
CA LEU A 73 2.97 14.71 -32.82
C LEU A 73 2.87 16.00 -33.64
N THR A 74 1.91 16.88 -33.33
CA THR A 74 1.79 18.19 -33.97
C THR A 74 2.98 19.11 -33.67
N SER A 75 3.59 18.99 -32.49
CA SER A 75 4.80 19.75 -32.11
C SER A 75 6.03 19.24 -32.89
N LEU A 76 6.15 17.93 -33.09
CA LEU A 76 7.14 17.36 -34.00
C LEU A 76 6.93 17.83 -35.45
N GLY A 77 5.67 17.86 -35.92
CA GLY A 77 5.33 18.42 -37.23
C GLY A 77 5.69 19.91 -37.36
N ALA A 78 5.53 20.70 -36.30
CA ALA A 78 5.94 22.10 -36.26
C ALA A 78 7.46 22.26 -36.33
N PHE A 79 8.22 21.40 -35.64
CA PHE A 79 9.69 21.36 -35.74
C PHE A 79 10.15 21.05 -37.17
N LEU A 80 9.56 20.03 -37.80
CA LEU A 80 9.84 19.68 -39.19
C LEU A 80 9.48 20.81 -40.18
N LYS A 81 8.35 21.48 -39.96
CA LYS A 81 7.93 22.64 -40.77
C LYS A 81 8.89 23.81 -40.58
N MET A 82 9.39 24.03 -39.36
CA MET A 82 10.40 25.04 -39.09
C MET A 82 11.68 24.76 -39.88
N ILE A 83 12.14 23.51 -39.93
CA ILE A 83 13.32 23.14 -40.74
C ILE A 83 13.08 23.48 -42.22
N LYS A 84 11.95 23.04 -42.77
CA LYS A 84 11.57 23.30 -44.17
C LYS A 84 11.52 24.78 -44.52
N THR A 85 10.93 25.59 -43.64
CA THR A 85 10.71 27.03 -43.92
C THR A 85 11.94 27.88 -43.68
N ARG A 86 12.77 27.56 -42.68
CA ARG A 86 13.98 28.35 -42.36
C ARG A 86 15.21 27.97 -43.19
N PHE A 87 15.33 26.69 -43.55
CA PHE A 87 16.52 26.17 -44.22
C PHE A 87 16.28 25.74 -45.66
N GLY A 88 15.02 25.66 -46.11
CA GLY A 88 14.69 25.17 -47.45
C GLY A 88 14.91 23.66 -47.65
N GLU A 89 15.30 22.94 -46.59
CA GLU A 89 15.57 21.50 -46.60
C GLU A 89 14.45 20.71 -45.93
N THR A 90 14.23 19.45 -46.33
CA THR A 90 13.24 18.58 -45.68
C THR A 90 13.92 17.52 -44.83
N LEU A 91 13.38 17.29 -43.64
CA LEU A 91 13.80 16.22 -42.74
C LEU A 91 12.64 15.23 -42.55
N PRO A 92 12.82 13.92 -42.77
CA PRO A 92 11.76 12.94 -42.54
C PRO A 92 11.50 12.76 -41.04
N GLN A 93 10.33 12.22 -40.69
CA GLN A 93 10.07 11.76 -39.33
C GLN A 93 10.87 10.46 -39.06
N PRO A 94 11.61 10.36 -37.95
CA PRO A 94 12.46 9.22 -37.70
C PRO A 94 11.59 8.05 -37.19
N PRO A 95 11.94 6.80 -37.52
CA PRO A 95 11.33 5.64 -36.90
C PRO A 95 11.76 5.54 -35.42
N ASN A 96 11.10 4.67 -34.65
CA ASN A 96 11.51 4.28 -33.29
C ASN A 96 11.46 5.40 -32.21
N ILE A 97 10.58 6.38 -32.36
CA ILE A 97 10.24 7.29 -31.26
C ILE A 97 9.48 6.49 -30.20
N ILE A 98 9.84 6.65 -28.91
CA ILE A 98 9.10 6.01 -27.83
C ILE A 98 7.74 6.69 -27.72
N GLN A 99 6.70 5.90 -27.97
CA GLN A 99 5.31 6.28 -27.75
C GLN A 99 4.82 5.66 -26.44
N ILE A 100 4.15 6.46 -25.62
CA ILE A 100 3.57 6.02 -24.35
C ILE A 100 2.05 6.15 -24.38
N VAL A 101 1.40 5.48 -23.42
CA VAL A 101 -0.02 5.69 -23.13
C VAL A 101 -0.14 6.38 -21.78
N PRO A 102 -0.44 7.69 -21.72
CA PRO A 102 -0.56 8.43 -20.47
C PRO A 102 -1.57 7.78 -19.53
N PHE A 103 -1.13 7.50 -18.30
CA PHE A 103 -1.98 7.00 -17.21
C PHE A 103 -2.86 8.12 -16.64
N GLU A 104 -2.35 9.34 -16.60
CA GLU A 104 -3.04 10.48 -16.02
C GLU A 104 -4.33 10.81 -16.79
N THR A 105 -5.44 10.91 -16.06
CA THR A 105 -6.74 11.35 -16.59
C THR A 105 -7.05 12.81 -16.24
N THR A 106 -6.25 13.43 -15.38
CA THR A 106 -6.40 14.83 -14.96
C THR A 106 -5.50 15.75 -15.76
N ASN A 107 -5.91 16.99 -15.95
CA ASN A 107 -5.11 18.01 -16.64
C ASN A 107 -3.71 18.16 -16.04
N ARG A 108 -2.71 18.39 -16.90
CA ARG A 108 -1.30 18.56 -16.55
C ARG A 108 -0.79 19.93 -16.96
N HIS A 109 0.23 20.41 -16.26
CA HIS A 109 0.84 21.71 -16.54
C HIS A 109 1.63 21.63 -17.85
N LEU A 110 1.22 22.43 -18.83
CA LEU A 110 1.98 22.66 -20.05
C LEU A 110 3.21 23.52 -19.72
N ARG A 111 4.38 23.04 -20.14
CA ARG A 111 5.65 23.77 -20.02
C ARG A 111 6.27 23.89 -21.41
N HIS A 112 7.09 24.92 -21.59
CA HIS A 112 7.95 25.03 -22.77
C HIS A 112 9.39 24.83 -22.32
N VAL A 113 10.07 23.84 -22.91
CA VAL A 113 11.46 23.51 -22.60
C VAL A 113 12.31 24.00 -23.76
N SER A 114 13.10 25.05 -23.50
CA SER A 114 13.96 25.71 -24.49
C SER A 114 15.46 25.45 -24.29
N ASP A 115 15.83 24.87 -23.15
CA ASP A 115 17.21 24.59 -22.78
C ASP A 115 17.30 23.38 -21.83
N TYR A 116 18.51 22.89 -21.62
CA TYR A 116 18.81 21.75 -20.77
C TYR A 116 18.54 22.03 -19.28
N ALA A 117 18.67 23.27 -18.82
CA ALA A 117 18.40 23.62 -17.43
C ALA A 117 16.91 23.50 -17.09
N MET A 118 16.03 23.96 -17.99
CA MET A 118 14.59 23.76 -17.92
C MET A 118 14.22 22.28 -18.03
N PHE A 119 14.85 21.55 -18.96
CA PHE A 119 14.64 20.11 -19.08
C PHE A 119 14.96 19.40 -17.76
N LYS A 120 16.12 19.68 -17.17
CA LYS A 120 16.55 19.09 -15.88
C LYS A 120 15.58 19.42 -14.74
N LYS A 121 15.04 20.65 -14.70
CA LYS A 121 13.99 21.03 -13.74
C LYS A 121 12.74 20.17 -13.91
N VAL A 122 12.24 20.01 -15.14
CA VAL A 122 11.07 19.14 -15.39
C VAL A 122 11.38 17.68 -15.08
N TYR A 123 12.56 17.19 -15.47
CA TYR A 123 13.00 15.82 -15.24
C TYR A 123 13.04 15.47 -13.75
N SER A 124 13.46 16.41 -12.89
CA SER A 124 13.48 16.20 -11.43
C SER A 124 12.10 15.95 -10.82
N THR A 125 11.01 16.26 -11.54
CA THR A 125 9.63 16.02 -11.08
C THR A 125 9.09 14.63 -11.44
N LEU A 126 9.77 13.88 -12.31
CA LEU A 126 9.31 12.58 -12.77
C LEU A 126 9.11 11.55 -11.63
N PRO A 127 9.99 11.45 -10.61
CA PRO A 127 9.76 10.52 -9.50
C PRO A 127 8.45 10.77 -8.73
N ALA A 128 8.08 12.04 -8.54
CA ALA A 128 6.81 12.40 -7.90
C ALA A 128 5.60 12.01 -8.77
N ALA A 129 5.71 12.14 -10.10
CA ALA A 129 4.70 11.67 -11.03
C ALA A 129 4.53 10.14 -10.96
N VAL A 130 5.64 9.39 -10.94
CA VAL A 130 5.64 7.93 -10.76
C VAL A 130 4.97 7.54 -9.45
N LEU A 131 5.31 8.17 -8.33
CA LEU A 131 4.70 7.89 -7.04
C LEU A 131 3.18 8.15 -7.05
N SER A 132 2.76 9.29 -7.62
CA SER A 132 1.34 9.62 -7.74
C SER A 132 0.58 8.58 -8.57
N ALA A 133 1.14 8.16 -9.70
CA ALA A 133 0.55 7.12 -10.55
C ALA A 133 0.51 5.76 -9.84
N LEU A 134 1.59 5.37 -9.15
CA LEU A 134 1.65 4.13 -8.37
C LEU A 134 0.57 4.11 -7.28
N LYS A 135 0.42 5.19 -6.51
CA LYS A 135 -0.64 5.32 -5.49
C LYS A 135 -2.03 5.11 -6.09
N ALA A 136 -2.32 5.75 -7.22
CA ALA A 136 -3.61 5.61 -7.89
C ALA A 136 -3.84 4.18 -8.42
N ARG A 137 -2.82 3.55 -9.00
CA ARG A 137 -2.91 2.17 -9.52
C ARG A 137 -3.09 1.14 -8.42
N VAL A 138 -2.35 1.26 -7.31
CA VAL A 138 -2.47 0.36 -6.15
C VAL A 138 -3.82 0.54 -5.46
N LYS A 139 -4.24 1.79 -5.21
CA LYS A 139 -5.57 2.10 -4.67
C LYS A 139 -6.69 1.60 -5.57
N GLY A 140 -6.50 1.72 -6.89
CA GLY A 140 -7.42 1.21 -7.89
C GLY A 140 -7.38 -0.30 -8.06
N GLY A 141 -6.51 -1.04 -7.36
CA GLY A 141 -6.39 -2.49 -7.44
C GLY A 141 -5.92 -3.00 -8.80
N VAL A 142 -5.05 -2.27 -9.50
CA VAL A 142 -4.51 -2.69 -10.80
C VAL A 142 -3.62 -3.94 -10.61
N PRO A 143 -3.99 -5.13 -11.14
CA PRO A 143 -3.34 -6.39 -10.80
C PRO A 143 -1.82 -6.39 -11.01
N ARG A 144 -1.36 -5.88 -12.16
CA ARG A 144 0.07 -5.81 -12.47
C ARG A 144 0.85 -4.93 -11.49
N ALA A 145 0.32 -3.76 -11.13
CA ALA A 145 0.99 -2.85 -10.20
C ALA A 145 1.11 -3.45 -8.79
N VAL A 146 0.09 -4.18 -8.34
CA VAL A 146 0.12 -4.86 -7.04
C VAL A 146 1.04 -6.08 -7.06
N GLN A 147 1.06 -6.84 -8.17
CA GLN A 147 1.99 -7.95 -8.36
C GLN A 147 3.44 -7.47 -8.33
N ASP A 148 3.78 -6.44 -9.11
CA ASP A 148 5.14 -5.87 -9.14
C ASP A 148 5.55 -5.36 -7.75
N LEU A 149 4.62 -4.74 -7.00
CA LEU A 149 4.86 -4.28 -5.62
C LEU A 149 5.19 -5.43 -4.66
N TRP A 150 4.51 -6.57 -4.79
CA TRP A 150 4.75 -7.77 -3.98
C TRP A 150 6.05 -8.47 -4.36
N GLU A 151 6.31 -8.61 -5.66
CA GLU A 151 7.50 -9.28 -6.23
C GLU A 151 8.81 -8.53 -5.97
N ASN A 152 8.76 -7.22 -5.75
CA ASN A 152 9.94 -6.44 -5.35
C ASN A 152 10.44 -6.79 -3.95
N LYS A 153 9.59 -7.43 -3.12
CA LYS A 153 9.93 -7.91 -1.76
C LYS A 153 10.56 -6.84 -0.86
N ASP A 154 10.30 -5.55 -1.10
CA ASP A 154 10.93 -4.43 -0.37
C ASP A 154 9.94 -3.69 0.56
N LYS A 155 8.67 -4.13 0.57
CA LYS A 155 7.60 -3.51 1.36
C LYS A 155 7.28 -4.29 2.64
N THR A 156 6.55 -3.61 3.51
CA THR A 156 5.82 -4.21 4.62
C THR A 156 4.33 -4.04 4.35
N PHE A 157 3.59 -5.15 4.29
CA PHE A 157 2.15 -5.12 4.13
C PHE A 157 1.50 -5.25 5.51
N LEU A 158 0.64 -4.31 5.87
CA LEU A 158 -0.10 -4.27 7.13
C LEU A 158 -1.59 -4.31 6.82
N ALA A 159 -2.22 -5.46 7.02
CA ALA A 159 -3.67 -5.56 7.04
C ALA A 159 -4.22 -5.10 8.39
N ILE A 160 -5.28 -4.32 8.35
CA ILE A 160 -6.03 -3.88 9.51
C ILE A 160 -7.51 -4.13 9.31
N ASP A 161 -8.24 -4.18 10.41
CA ASP A 161 -9.69 -4.23 10.46
C ASP A 161 -10.17 -3.65 11.79
N PHE A 162 -11.30 -2.93 11.76
CA PHE A 162 -12.00 -2.45 12.94
C PHE A 162 -13.40 -3.06 13.01
N GLU A 163 -13.81 -3.46 14.20
CA GLU A 163 -15.23 -3.69 14.50
C GLU A 163 -15.80 -2.51 15.27
N TRP A 164 -17.02 -2.08 14.95
CA TRP A 164 -17.68 -0.95 15.59
C TRP A 164 -19.16 -1.20 15.85
N ASN A 165 -19.76 -0.36 16.70
CA ASN A 165 -21.18 -0.44 17.02
C ASN A 165 -22.04 -0.07 15.82
N GLU A 166 -22.96 -0.93 15.42
CA GLU A 166 -23.89 -0.70 14.30
C GLU A 166 -24.81 0.52 14.50
N ARG A 167 -25.06 0.90 15.75
CA ARG A 167 -25.90 2.07 16.09
C ARG A 167 -25.10 3.38 16.15
N ASN A 168 -23.78 3.29 16.27
CA ASN A 168 -22.88 4.43 16.36
C ASN A 168 -21.48 4.02 15.90
N ASP A 169 -21.19 4.27 14.63
CA ASP A 169 -19.94 3.91 13.95
C ASP A 169 -18.67 4.47 14.61
N ARG A 170 -18.79 5.55 15.39
CA ARG A 170 -17.71 6.13 16.20
C ARG A 170 -17.33 5.31 17.43
N THR A 171 -18.15 4.33 17.79
CA THR A 171 -17.87 3.44 18.93
C THR A 171 -17.16 2.20 18.43
N ILE A 172 -15.83 2.26 18.42
CA ILE A 172 -14.96 1.13 18.08
C ILE A 172 -15.02 0.10 19.20
N LEU A 173 -15.21 -1.17 18.83
CA LEU A 173 -15.33 -2.31 19.72
C LEU A 173 -14.05 -3.15 19.74
N GLU A 174 -13.42 -3.32 18.58
CA GLU A 174 -12.23 -4.14 18.39
C GLU A 174 -11.30 -3.52 17.35
N PHE A 175 -10.01 -3.83 17.44
CA PHE A 175 -9.01 -3.51 16.41
C PHE A 175 -8.09 -4.70 16.20
N GLY A 176 -7.97 -5.12 14.94
CA GLY A 176 -7.09 -6.20 14.52
C GLY A 176 -6.00 -5.71 13.59
N TYR A 177 -4.88 -6.44 13.57
CA TYR A 177 -3.86 -6.24 12.55
C TYR A 177 -3.09 -7.53 12.24
N ALA A 178 -2.59 -7.61 11.02
CA ALA A 178 -1.60 -8.58 10.59
C ALA A 178 -0.58 -7.91 9.67
N ALA A 179 0.70 -8.22 9.83
CA ALA A 179 1.78 -7.58 9.09
C ALA A 179 2.84 -8.58 8.63
N VAL A 180 3.36 -8.37 7.43
CA VAL A 180 4.48 -9.13 6.86
C VAL A 180 5.55 -8.18 6.34
N ARG A 181 6.78 -8.33 6.82
CA ARG A 181 7.94 -7.51 6.44
C ARG A 181 8.71 -8.20 5.30
N CYS A 182 8.29 -7.98 4.06
CA CYS A 182 8.87 -8.68 2.91
C CYS A 182 10.36 -8.39 2.72
N GLY A 183 10.82 -7.15 2.97
CA GLY A 183 12.24 -6.78 2.88
C GLY A 183 13.15 -7.66 3.72
N HIS A 184 12.75 -7.88 4.98
CA HIS A 184 13.49 -8.73 5.90
C HIS A 184 13.45 -10.20 5.45
N LEU A 185 12.28 -10.73 5.13
CA LEU A 185 12.13 -12.14 4.69
C LEU A 185 12.90 -12.43 3.40
N GLY A 186 12.86 -11.51 2.44
CA GLY A 186 13.62 -11.59 1.20
C GLY A 186 15.12 -11.66 1.45
N SER A 187 15.65 -10.84 2.37
CA SER A 187 17.07 -10.87 2.74
C SER A 187 17.52 -12.19 3.40
N LEU A 188 16.59 -12.90 4.04
CA LEU A 188 16.83 -14.21 4.65
C LEU A 188 16.57 -15.39 3.71
N GLY A 189 16.13 -15.14 2.47
CA GLY A 189 15.75 -16.20 1.53
C GLY A 189 14.47 -16.94 1.91
N HIS A 190 13.66 -16.39 2.82
CA HIS A 190 12.38 -16.97 3.22
C HIS A 190 11.27 -16.46 2.29
N TRP A 191 11.09 -17.15 1.16
CA TRP A 191 10.04 -16.84 0.20
C TRP A 191 9.39 -18.11 -0.38
N PRO A 192 8.06 -18.17 -0.49
CA PRO A 192 7.07 -17.18 -0.06
C PRO A 192 6.94 -17.11 1.48
N PRO A 193 6.41 -16.00 2.04
CA PRO A 193 6.14 -15.90 3.48
C PRO A 193 5.22 -17.03 3.96
N ASN A 194 5.52 -17.63 5.10
CA ASN A 194 4.60 -18.54 5.78
C ASN A 194 3.74 -17.71 6.76
N PRO A 195 2.39 -17.70 6.60
CA PRO A 195 1.50 -16.95 7.49
C PRO A 195 1.70 -17.24 8.99
N ASP A 196 2.04 -18.47 9.37
CA ASP A 196 2.13 -18.85 10.78
C ASP A 196 3.35 -18.25 11.47
N SER A 197 4.51 -18.35 10.82
CA SER A 197 5.81 -17.98 11.39
C SER A 197 6.32 -16.62 10.94
N ASN A 198 5.79 -16.06 9.86
CA ASN A 198 6.30 -14.80 9.31
C ASN A 198 5.34 -13.63 9.47
N TYR A 199 4.06 -13.86 9.81
CA TYR A 199 3.13 -12.76 10.08
C TYR A 199 3.19 -12.35 11.53
N ARG A 200 3.45 -11.05 11.76
CA ARG A 200 3.17 -10.41 13.03
C ARG A 200 1.68 -10.10 13.09
N LYS A 201 1.00 -10.45 14.18
CA LYS A 201 -0.45 -10.34 14.28
C LYS A 201 -0.86 -9.95 15.70
N GLY A 202 -2.02 -9.32 15.84
CA GLY A 202 -2.57 -9.01 17.14
C GLY A 202 -4.02 -8.56 17.08
N HIS A 203 -4.66 -8.59 18.24
CA HIS A 203 -6.06 -8.30 18.40
C HIS A 203 -6.30 -7.55 19.71
N TYR A 204 -7.01 -6.42 19.64
CA TYR A 204 -7.32 -5.56 20.78
C TYR A 204 -8.82 -5.41 20.95
N ILE A 205 -9.31 -5.59 22.18
CA ILE A 205 -10.71 -5.43 22.56
C ILE A 205 -10.84 -4.18 23.43
N ILE A 206 -11.87 -3.36 23.18
CA ILE A 206 -12.10 -2.13 23.95
C ILE A 206 -12.88 -2.42 25.24
N ALA A 207 -12.19 -2.28 26.37
CA ALA A 207 -12.66 -2.65 27.71
C ALA A 207 -13.99 -1.99 28.13
N GLU A 208 -14.22 -0.75 27.66
CA GLU A 208 -15.39 0.03 28.00
C GLU A 208 -16.66 -0.50 27.32
N HIS A 209 -16.52 -1.24 26.22
CA HIS A 209 -17.63 -1.64 25.34
C HIS A 209 -17.85 -3.14 25.26
N VAL A 210 -16.80 -3.94 25.50
CA VAL A 210 -16.89 -5.40 25.52
C VAL A 210 -17.97 -5.88 26.49
N ASP A 211 -18.73 -6.88 26.06
CA ASP A 211 -19.86 -7.50 26.76
C ASP A 211 -21.03 -6.55 27.15
N LYS A 212 -20.97 -5.27 26.74
CA LYS A 212 -22.00 -4.25 26.99
C LYS A 212 -22.69 -3.78 25.72
N VAL A 213 -21.94 -3.73 24.63
CA VAL A 213 -22.45 -3.35 23.31
C VAL A 213 -22.54 -4.62 22.46
N THR A 214 -23.72 -4.86 21.90
CA THR A 214 -23.97 -6.00 21.03
C THR A 214 -24.61 -5.49 19.74
N ASN A 215 -23.98 -5.81 18.62
CA ASN A 215 -24.56 -5.60 17.30
C ASN A 215 -25.58 -6.69 17.00
N LYS A 216 -26.72 -6.31 16.41
CA LYS A 216 -27.81 -7.22 16.03
C LYS A 216 -27.66 -7.72 14.60
N TYR A 217 -27.26 -6.85 13.67
CA TYR A 217 -27.20 -7.15 12.24
C TYR A 217 -25.79 -7.55 11.78
N SER A 218 -24.76 -7.05 12.46
CA SER A 218 -23.36 -7.43 12.23
C SER A 218 -22.71 -7.85 13.55
N PRO A 219 -23.03 -9.06 14.08
CA PRO A 219 -22.50 -9.54 15.34
C PRO A 219 -20.97 -9.61 15.32
N THR A 220 -20.33 -9.25 16.43
CA THR A 220 -18.86 -9.33 16.58
C THR A 220 -18.49 -10.43 17.57
N TYR A 221 -17.26 -10.94 17.48
CA TYR A 221 -16.79 -12.08 18.27
C TYR A 221 -15.44 -11.82 18.94
N PRO A 222 -15.36 -10.90 19.92
CA PRO A 222 -14.09 -10.42 20.48
C PRO A 222 -13.22 -11.52 21.12
N TRP A 223 -13.86 -12.54 21.68
CA TRP A 223 -13.18 -13.63 22.38
C TRP A 223 -12.78 -14.82 21.47
N GLN A 224 -13.15 -14.77 20.19
CA GLN A 224 -12.93 -15.84 19.21
C GLN A 224 -11.70 -15.60 18.32
N TYR A 225 -10.74 -14.80 18.79
CA TYR A 225 -9.46 -14.64 18.11
C TYR A 225 -8.71 -15.99 18.06
N ALA A 226 -8.41 -16.43 16.84
CA ALA A 226 -7.92 -17.78 16.53
C ALA A 226 -6.39 -17.87 16.44
N PHE A 227 -5.71 -16.72 16.29
CA PHE A 227 -4.29 -16.67 15.95
C PHE A 227 -3.39 -16.18 17.09
N GLY A 228 -3.93 -16.10 18.31
CA GLY A 228 -3.21 -15.68 19.51
C GLY A 228 -4.17 -15.30 20.62
N ASP A 229 -3.69 -14.43 21.52
CA ASP A 229 -4.46 -13.90 22.63
C ASP A 229 -4.97 -12.48 22.34
N SER A 230 -6.22 -12.21 22.69
CA SER A 230 -6.79 -10.87 22.63
C SER A 230 -6.30 -10.04 23.81
N GLN A 231 -5.93 -8.78 23.55
CA GLN A 231 -5.57 -7.82 24.59
C GLN A 231 -6.71 -6.86 24.87
N VAL A 232 -7.14 -6.78 26.13
CA VAL A 232 -8.19 -5.83 26.55
C VAL A 232 -7.54 -4.50 26.90
N VAL A 233 -7.95 -3.42 26.23
CA VAL A 233 -7.35 -2.09 26.38
C VAL A 233 -8.41 -1.02 26.60
N SER A 234 -8.05 0.05 27.32
CA SER A 234 -8.92 1.23 27.40
C SER A 234 -9.03 1.90 26.04
N LYS A 235 -10.22 2.38 25.71
CA LYS A 235 -10.51 3.25 24.55
C LYS A 235 -9.53 4.41 24.43
N THR A 236 -9.11 4.98 25.56
CA THR A 236 -8.17 6.12 25.59
C THR A 236 -6.76 5.77 25.10
N LYS A 237 -6.37 4.49 25.17
CA LYS A 237 -5.06 3.99 24.73
C LYS A 237 -5.05 3.53 23.28
N LEU A 238 -6.21 3.25 22.70
CA LEU A 238 -6.31 2.75 21.33
C LEU A 238 -5.59 3.64 20.29
N PRO A 239 -5.78 4.99 20.26
CA PRO A 239 -5.06 5.82 19.30
C PRO A 239 -3.54 5.69 19.40
N GLN A 240 -3.01 5.63 20.62
CA GLN A 240 -1.58 5.48 20.89
C GLN A 240 -1.06 4.13 20.37
N ILE A 241 -1.81 3.04 20.61
CA ILE A 241 -1.47 1.70 20.17
C ILE A 241 -1.42 1.62 18.63
N VAL A 242 -2.48 2.09 17.97
CA VAL A 242 -2.58 2.06 16.50
C VAL A 242 -1.45 2.89 15.87
N GLN A 243 -1.23 4.11 16.37
CA GLN A 243 -0.14 4.97 15.86
C GLN A 243 1.23 4.32 16.08
N ALA A 244 1.48 3.68 17.23
CA ALA A 244 2.75 3.01 17.51
C ALA A 244 3.00 1.83 16.55
N ILE A 245 1.97 1.00 16.29
CA ILE A 245 2.06 -0.12 15.34
C ILE A 245 2.42 0.40 13.95
N MET A 246 1.65 1.37 13.42
CA MET A 246 1.89 1.89 12.07
C MET A 246 3.25 2.59 11.95
N SER A 247 3.62 3.43 12.92
CA SER A 247 4.89 4.16 12.89
C SER A 247 6.10 3.24 13.02
N SER A 248 5.96 2.08 13.69
CA SER A 248 7.04 1.08 13.79
C SER A 248 7.30 0.29 12.49
N LEU A 249 6.44 0.45 11.48
CA LEU A 249 6.52 -0.25 10.19
C LEU A 249 6.72 0.71 9.00
N ALA A 250 6.34 1.97 9.18
CA ALA A 250 6.48 3.01 8.16
C ALA A 250 7.92 3.53 8.06
N SER A 251 8.34 3.83 6.83
CA SER A 251 9.53 4.64 6.57
C SER A 251 9.21 6.13 6.75
N ALA A 252 10.26 6.96 6.70
CA ALA A 252 10.11 8.40 6.64
C ALA A 252 9.24 8.86 5.46
N GLU A 253 8.64 10.02 5.64
CA GLU A 253 7.81 10.71 4.65
C GLU A 253 8.68 11.30 3.52
N ALA A 254 8.27 11.12 2.26
CA ALA A 254 9.04 11.54 1.09
C ALA A 254 8.14 11.79 -0.13
N GLU A 255 8.40 12.87 -0.87
CA GLU A 255 7.58 13.27 -2.04
C GLU A 255 7.83 12.44 -3.30
N THR A 256 8.97 11.75 -3.38
CA THR A 256 9.48 11.11 -4.60
C THR A 256 9.58 9.60 -4.50
N SER A 257 9.32 9.02 -3.33
CA SER A 257 9.42 7.58 -3.08
C SER A 257 8.25 7.09 -2.23
N ALA A 258 7.73 5.92 -2.58
CA ALA A 258 6.68 5.27 -1.81
C ALA A 258 7.19 4.86 -0.43
N ASN A 259 6.31 4.93 0.57
CA ASN A 259 6.60 4.42 1.90
C ASN A 259 6.89 2.92 1.85
N THR A 260 7.72 2.43 2.77
CA THR A 260 7.90 0.98 2.94
C THR A 260 6.62 0.29 3.38
N LEU A 261 5.73 0.99 4.08
CA LEU A 261 4.45 0.47 4.54
C LEU A 261 3.37 0.57 3.45
N VAL A 262 2.66 -0.54 3.25
CA VAL A 262 1.44 -0.66 2.45
C VAL A 262 0.32 -1.02 3.40
N LEU A 263 -0.69 -0.15 3.51
CA LEU A 263 -1.88 -0.42 4.29
C LEU A 263 -2.85 -1.26 3.47
N VAL A 264 -3.28 -2.39 4.02
CA VAL A 264 -4.14 -3.38 3.37
C VAL A 264 -5.46 -3.48 4.13
N GLY A 265 -6.55 -3.66 3.40
CA GLY A 265 -7.84 -3.98 3.98
C GLY A 265 -8.72 -4.71 2.98
N HIS A 266 -9.93 -5.05 3.40
CA HIS A 266 -10.96 -5.60 2.54
C HIS A 266 -12.20 -4.72 2.65
N ASN A 267 -12.50 -3.93 1.61
CA ASN A 267 -13.45 -2.82 1.73
C ASN A 267 -12.99 -1.76 2.76
N ILE A 268 -11.72 -1.33 2.62
CA ILE A 268 -10.95 -0.58 3.64
C ILE A 268 -11.50 0.82 3.98
N GLN A 269 -12.49 1.32 3.24
CA GLN A 269 -12.99 2.68 3.40
C GLN A 269 -13.55 2.94 4.81
N GLY A 270 -14.16 1.93 5.44
CA GLY A 270 -14.63 2.01 6.83
C GLY A 270 -13.47 2.19 7.81
N ASP A 271 -12.42 1.41 7.65
CA ASP A 271 -11.21 1.45 8.49
C ASP A 271 -10.47 2.78 8.37
N LEU A 272 -10.37 3.32 7.16
CA LEU A 272 -9.76 4.64 6.93
C LEU A 272 -10.52 5.75 7.67
N ALA A 273 -11.85 5.67 7.73
CA ALA A 273 -12.65 6.61 8.51
C ALA A 273 -12.40 6.45 10.03
N ARG A 274 -12.23 5.21 10.51
CA ARG A 274 -11.88 4.96 11.93
C ARG A 274 -10.49 5.49 12.28
N LEU A 275 -9.52 5.35 11.38
CA LEU A 275 -8.18 5.93 11.56
C LEU A 275 -8.25 7.47 11.66
N ASP A 276 -9.06 8.14 10.84
CA ASP A 276 -9.25 9.60 10.93
C ASP A 276 -9.97 10.03 12.21
N ASP A 277 -10.98 9.29 12.65
CA ASP A 277 -11.68 9.53 13.92
C ASP A 277 -10.73 9.39 15.12
N LEU A 278 -9.81 8.42 15.06
CA LEU A 278 -8.74 8.23 16.04
C LEU A 278 -7.58 9.22 15.88
N LYS A 279 -7.61 10.11 14.89
CA LYS A 279 -6.56 11.11 14.59
C LYS A 279 -5.20 10.47 14.33
N ILE A 280 -5.20 9.28 13.73
CA ILE A 280 -3.99 8.58 13.30
C ILE A 280 -3.42 9.30 12.08
N LYS A 281 -2.13 9.65 12.14
CA LYS A 281 -1.44 10.31 11.03
C LYS A 281 -0.85 9.27 10.10
N LEU A 282 -1.36 9.25 8.88
CA LEU A 282 -0.87 8.40 7.79
C LEU A 282 0.16 9.17 6.95
N PRO A 283 1.35 8.60 6.66
CA PRO A 283 2.32 9.25 5.77
C PRO A 283 1.71 9.51 4.39
N HIS A 284 1.94 10.69 3.80
CA HIS A 284 1.32 11.02 2.51
C HIS A 284 1.78 10.10 1.37
N ASN A 285 2.97 9.50 1.49
CA ASN A 285 3.56 8.60 0.50
C ASN A 285 3.22 7.12 0.74
N MET A 286 2.36 6.81 1.72
CA MET A 286 1.89 5.46 1.99
C MET A 286 0.98 4.96 0.87
N LEU A 287 1.13 3.68 0.51
CA LEU A 287 0.25 3.00 -0.43
C LEU A 287 -0.94 2.38 0.32
N ILE A 288 -2.13 2.44 -0.26
CA ILE A 288 -3.35 1.85 0.29
C ILE A 288 -3.87 0.84 -0.73
N LEU A 289 -4.07 -0.40 -0.28
CA LEU A 289 -4.49 -1.53 -1.10
C LEU A 289 -5.77 -2.14 -0.53
N ASP A 290 -6.81 -2.20 -1.37
CA ASP A 290 -8.05 -2.88 -1.04
C ASP A 290 -8.11 -4.22 -1.78
N THR A 291 -8.12 -5.32 -1.02
CA THR A 291 -8.16 -6.68 -1.55
C THR A 291 -9.46 -6.99 -2.29
N MET A 292 -10.58 -6.35 -1.92
CA MET A 292 -11.86 -6.48 -2.63
C MET A 292 -11.77 -5.89 -4.05
N ILE A 293 -11.15 -4.71 -4.16
CA ILE A 293 -10.97 -4.02 -5.45
C ILE A 293 -9.97 -4.78 -6.33
N LEU A 294 -8.85 -5.20 -5.74
CA LEU A 294 -7.85 -6.01 -6.43
C LEU A 294 -8.48 -7.28 -7.01
N GLU A 295 -9.20 -8.03 -6.18
CA GLU A 295 -9.83 -9.28 -6.58
C GLU A 295 -10.83 -9.07 -7.72
N ARG A 296 -11.70 -8.07 -7.60
CA ARG A 296 -12.67 -7.72 -8.65
C ARG A 296 -11.98 -7.45 -9.98
N ASN A 297 -10.87 -6.71 -9.96
CA ASN A 297 -10.11 -6.42 -11.16
C ASN A 297 -9.37 -7.65 -11.70
N MET A 298 -8.81 -8.50 -10.84
CA MET A 298 -8.21 -9.76 -11.26
C MET A 298 -9.26 -10.65 -11.95
N TYR A 299 -10.47 -10.73 -11.42
CA TYR A 299 -11.58 -11.45 -12.06
C TYR A 299 -11.97 -10.82 -13.41
N ALA A 300 -12.17 -9.50 -13.46
CA ALA A 300 -12.52 -8.79 -14.70
C ALA A 300 -11.46 -8.94 -15.81
N ASN A 301 -10.18 -9.06 -15.44
CA ASN A 301 -9.08 -9.30 -16.37
C ASN A 301 -8.86 -10.79 -16.67
N GLY A 302 -9.68 -11.70 -16.14
CA GLY A 302 -9.59 -13.15 -16.37
C GLY A 302 -8.54 -13.89 -15.53
N TRP A 303 -7.84 -13.22 -14.60
CA TRP A 303 -6.76 -13.81 -13.80
C TRP A 303 -7.27 -14.82 -12.76
N ARG A 304 -8.55 -14.72 -12.37
CA ARG A 304 -9.20 -15.64 -11.43
C ARG A 304 -9.92 -16.82 -12.12
N GLY A 305 -9.98 -16.83 -13.46
CA GLY A 305 -10.77 -17.80 -14.22
C GLY A 305 -12.28 -17.62 -14.03
N VAL A 306 -13.07 -18.59 -14.51
CA VAL A 306 -14.53 -18.60 -14.31
C VAL A 306 -14.83 -19.02 -12.88
N MET A 307 -15.56 -18.16 -12.17
CA MET A 307 -15.98 -18.39 -10.79
C MET A 307 -17.51 -18.50 -10.75
N LEU A 308 -18.03 -19.34 -9.86
CA LEU A 308 -19.45 -19.38 -9.56
C LEU A 308 -19.82 -18.24 -8.61
N ASP A 309 -21.03 -17.71 -8.76
CA ASP A 309 -21.59 -16.72 -7.85
C ASP A 309 -21.89 -17.39 -6.51
N PRO A 310 -21.24 -16.96 -5.41
CA PRO A 310 -21.48 -17.54 -4.09
C PRO A 310 -22.95 -17.45 -3.64
N LYS A 311 -23.70 -16.46 -4.13
CA LYS A 311 -25.12 -16.24 -3.78
C LYS A 311 -26.07 -17.01 -4.68
N ALA A 312 -25.69 -17.27 -5.93
CA ALA A 312 -26.57 -17.86 -6.94
C ALA A 312 -26.20 -19.31 -7.30
N GLY A 313 -25.20 -19.90 -6.63
CA GLY A 313 -24.85 -21.33 -6.65
C GLY A 313 -24.27 -21.79 -7.98
N ASP A 314 -25.12 -21.94 -8.99
CA ASP A 314 -24.77 -22.54 -10.28
C ASP A 314 -24.49 -21.50 -11.37
N LYS A 315 -24.75 -20.21 -11.10
CA LYS A 315 -24.55 -19.15 -12.09
C LYS A 315 -23.10 -18.67 -12.09
N PRO A 316 -22.49 -18.42 -13.26
CA PRO A 316 -21.23 -17.70 -13.33
C PRO A 316 -21.35 -16.34 -12.64
N ARG A 317 -20.33 -15.98 -11.87
CA ARG A 317 -20.23 -14.68 -11.23
C ARG A 317 -20.28 -13.56 -12.28
N GLN A 318 -20.99 -12.47 -11.98
CA GLN A 318 -21.06 -11.34 -12.90
C GLN A 318 -19.75 -10.54 -12.92
N ALA A 319 -19.33 -10.09 -14.11
CA ALA A 319 -18.19 -9.19 -14.25
C ALA A 319 -18.42 -7.89 -13.45
N GLY A 320 -17.40 -7.44 -12.71
CA GLY A 320 -17.49 -6.25 -11.87
C GLY A 320 -18.18 -6.45 -10.51
N SER A 321 -18.73 -7.63 -10.22
CA SER A 321 -19.20 -7.95 -8.87
C SER A 321 -18.03 -8.01 -7.87
N SER A 322 -18.30 -7.81 -6.58
CA SER A 322 -17.29 -7.89 -5.50
C SER A 322 -17.63 -9.04 -4.56
N LEU A 323 -16.61 -9.68 -4.00
CA LEU A 323 -16.78 -10.70 -2.95
C LEU A 323 -16.62 -10.05 -1.58
N SER A 324 -17.39 -10.51 -0.60
CA SER A 324 -17.03 -10.30 0.81
C SER A 324 -15.78 -11.11 1.15
N LEU A 325 -15.14 -10.79 2.28
CA LEU A 325 -13.93 -11.50 2.72
C LEU A 325 -14.21 -13.01 2.83
N GLU A 326 -15.33 -13.39 3.43
CA GLU A 326 -15.77 -14.79 3.54
C GLU A 326 -15.84 -15.48 2.16
N HIS A 327 -16.55 -14.89 1.20
CA HIS A 327 -16.69 -15.47 -0.13
C HIS A 327 -15.38 -15.46 -0.92
N LEU A 328 -14.51 -14.47 -0.70
CA LEU A 328 -13.17 -14.47 -1.26
C LEU A 328 -12.37 -15.66 -0.71
N LEU A 329 -12.38 -15.90 0.59
CA LEU A 329 -11.68 -17.03 1.18
C LEU A 329 -12.24 -18.36 0.66
N LEU A 330 -13.57 -18.53 0.65
CA LEU A 330 -14.24 -19.72 0.11
C LEU A 330 -13.88 -19.97 -1.36
N SER A 331 -13.66 -18.91 -2.14
CA SER A 331 -13.25 -19.07 -3.54
C SER A 331 -11.88 -19.72 -3.74
N PHE A 332 -11.04 -19.82 -2.69
CA PHE A 332 -9.77 -20.55 -2.73
C PHE A 332 -9.93 -22.05 -2.45
N THR A 333 -11.09 -22.49 -1.98
CA THR A 333 -11.37 -23.91 -1.66
C THR A 333 -12.02 -24.65 -2.83
N VAL A 334 -12.57 -23.93 -3.80
CA VAL A 334 -13.25 -24.51 -4.97
C VAL A 334 -12.21 -24.83 -6.04
N PRO A 335 -12.16 -26.07 -6.58
CA PRO A 335 -11.30 -26.38 -7.72
C PRO A 335 -11.65 -25.51 -8.92
N LEU A 336 -10.66 -24.87 -9.55
CA LEU A 336 -10.88 -24.18 -10.82
C LEU A 336 -11.32 -25.18 -11.88
N SER A 337 -12.46 -24.89 -12.53
CA SER A 337 -13.00 -25.78 -13.56
C SER A 337 -12.04 -25.86 -14.76
N PRO A 338 -11.70 -27.06 -15.27
CA PRO A 338 -10.63 -27.27 -16.25
C PRO A 338 -10.92 -26.71 -17.65
N THR A 339 -12.10 -26.13 -17.89
CA THR A 339 -12.56 -25.65 -19.20
C THR A 339 -12.13 -24.22 -19.56
N SER A 340 -11.34 -23.54 -18.73
CA SER A 340 -10.82 -22.21 -19.06
C SER A 340 -9.66 -22.29 -20.08
N THR A 341 -9.99 -22.13 -21.36
CA THR A 341 -9.05 -22.08 -22.49
C THR A 341 -8.58 -20.66 -22.87
N ALA A 342 -8.95 -19.64 -22.11
CA ALA A 342 -8.74 -18.24 -22.49
C ALA A 342 -7.69 -17.53 -21.61
N GLY A 343 -6.43 -17.58 -22.03
CA GLY A 343 -5.37 -16.73 -21.47
C GLY A 343 -3.97 -17.12 -21.99
N PRO A 344 -3.20 -16.20 -22.59
CA PRO A 344 -1.83 -16.47 -23.03
C PRO A 344 -0.88 -16.33 -21.83
N SER A 345 -0.77 -17.36 -20.99
CA SER A 345 0.32 -17.45 -20.01
C SER A 345 0.82 -18.90 -19.87
N PRO A 346 2.14 -19.15 -19.96
CA PRO A 346 2.74 -20.48 -20.10
C PRO A 346 2.96 -21.20 -18.76
N SER A 347 1.97 -21.19 -17.87
CA SER A 347 1.93 -22.20 -16.78
C SER A 347 0.50 -22.47 -16.34
N LYS A 348 -0.05 -23.60 -16.76
CA LYS A 348 -1.27 -24.19 -16.16
C LYS A 348 -0.93 -24.63 -14.73
N ARG A 349 -0.81 -23.68 -13.79
CA ARG A 349 -0.71 -23.98 -12.36
C ARG A 349 -2.05 -24.53 -11.91
N ARG A 350 -2.15 -25.86 -11.77
CA ARG A 350 -3.28 -26.50 -11.09
C ARG A 350 -3.30 -25.97 -9.65
N GLN A 351 -4.29 -25.16 -9.31
CA GLN A 351 -4.51 -24.76 -7.92
C GLN A 351 -5.08 -25.96 -7.16
N THR A 352 -4.37 -26.43 -6.15
CA THR A 352 -4.90 -27.44 -5.22
C THR A 352 -5.92 -26.75 -4.30
N PRO A 353 -7.13 -27.31 -4.12
CA PRO A 353 -8.08 -26.84 -3.11
C PRO A 353 -7.41 -26.71 -1.75
N ILE A 354 -7.63 -25.58 -1.09
CA ILE A 354 -7.04 -25.28 0.20
C ILE A 354 -8.08 -25.49 1.28
N ALA A 355 -7.70 -26.13 2.39
CA ALA A 355 -8.52 -26.16 3.60
C ALA A 355 -8.31 -24.83 4.36
N LEU A 356 -9.35 -24.01 4.47
CA LEU A 356 -9.28 -22.78 5.26
C LEU A 356 -9.27 -23.11 6.76
N PRO A 357 -8.57 -22.30 7.58
CA PRO A 357 -8.74 -22.35 9.02
C PRO A 357 -10.21 -22.05 9.37
N GLN A 358 -10.79 -22.87 10.23
CA GLN A 358 -12.11 -22.65 10.83
C GLN A 358 -12.04 -21.54 11.89
N CYS A 359 -11.70 -20.32 11.48
CA CYS A 359 -11.72 -19.14 12.34
C CYS A 359 -13.05 -18.38 12.18
N THR A 360 -13.52 -17.79 13.26
CA THR A 360 -14.74 -16.98 13.26
C THR A 360 -14.46 -15.61 12.65
N LEU A 361 -15.12 -15.28 11.54
CA LEU A 361 -15.11 -13.94 10.93
C LEU A 361 -15.96 -12.97 11.78
N HIS A 362 -15.79 -11.66 11.59
CA HIS A 362 -16.28 -10.61 12.50
C HIS A 362 -15.57 -10.61 13.86
N ASN A 363 -14.33 -11.08 13.85
CA ASN A 363 -13.34 -10.78 14.86
C ASN A 363 -12.22 -10.04 14.13
N SER A 364 -12.01 -8.77 14.46
CA SER A 364 -11.12 -7.90 13.69
C SER A 364 -9.69 -8.46 13.53
N GLY A 365 -9.21 -9.20 14.54
CA GLY A 365 -7.91 -9.88 14.50
C GLY A 365 -7.87 -11.03 13.49
N ASN A 366 -8.92 -11.84 13.43
CA ASN A 366 -9.07 -12.90 12.44
C ASN A 366 -9.22 -12.29 11.03
N ASP A 367 -10.03 -11.25 10.88
CA ASP A 367 -10.32 -10.63 9.57
C ASP A 367 -9.09 -9.93 8.99
N SER A 368 -8.28 -9.28 9.83
CA SER A 368 -6.97 -8.74 9.42
C SER A 368 -6.00 -9.83 8.97
N MET A 369 -5.89 -10.92 9.74
CA MET A 369 -5.05 -12.06 9.41
C MET A 369 -5.46 -12.70 8.08
N MET A 370 -6.76 -12.94 7.92
CA MET A 370 -7.31 -13.58 6.73
C MET A 370 -7.31 -12.66 5.51
N THR A 371 -7.41 -11.34 5.70
CA THR A 371 -7.23 -10.34 4.63
C THR A 371 -5.80 -10.35 4.09
N LEU A 372 -4.79 -10.38 4.97
CA LEU A 372 -3.39 -10.45 4.53
C LEU A 372 -3.07 -11.79 3.88
N PHE A 373 -3.63 -12.89 4.40
CA PHE A 373 -3.55 -14.20 3.77
C PHE A 373 -4.21 -14.21 2.39
N ALA A 374 -5.40 -13.62 2.25
CA ALA A 374 -6.11 -13.53 0.97
C ALA A 374 -5.30 -12.73 -0.06
N LEU A 375 -4.69 -11.60 0.35
CA LEU A 375 -3.77 -10.86 -0.50
C LEU A 375 -2.62 -11.74 -0.98
N GLN A 376 -1.93 -12.41 -0.06
CA GLN A 376 -0.84 -13.29 -0.42
C GLN A 376 -1.32 -14.40 -1.37
N LYS A 377 -2.50 -14.98 -1.14
CA LYS A 377 -3.06 -16.04 -1.96
C LYS A 377 -3.43 -15.63 -3.37
N LEU A 378 -3.91 -14.40 -3.54
CA LEU A 378 -4.17 -13.80 -4.85
C LEU A 378 -2.87 -13.72 -5.67
N LEU A 379 -1.75 -13.36 -5.03
CA LEU A 379 -0.48 -13.09 -5.70
C LEU A 379 0.44 -14.33 -5.78
N GLU A 380 0.31 -15.24 -4.82
CA GLU A 380 1.09 -16.48 -4.65
C GLU A 380 0.14 -17.65 -4.36
N PRO A 381 -0.45 -18.28 -5.41
CA PRO A 381 -1.45 -19.33 -5.22
C PRO A 381 -0.97 -20.55 -4.42
N THR A 382 0.35 -20.77 -4.34
CA THR A 382 0.99 -21.92 -3.65
C THR A 382 1.13 -21.76 -2.14
N THR A 383 0.77 -20.61 -1.56
CA THR A 383 0.91 -20.34 -0.11
C THR A 383 0.25 -21.41 0.80
N GLY A 384 0.79 -21.71 1.98
CA GLY A 384 0.10 -22.61 2.93
C GLY A 384 -1.07 -21.91 3.62
N SER A 385 -2.13 -22.63 4.00
CA SER A 385 -3.13 -22.07 4.93
C SER A 385 -2.51 -21.77 6.29
N PRO A 386 -2.89 -20.67 6.96
CA PRO A 386 -2.51 -20.44 8.34
C PRO A 386 -3.16 -21.50 9.25
N SER A 387 -2.42 -21.93 10.26
CA SER A 387 -2.90 -22.83 11.30
C SER A 387 -3.55 -22.04 12.44
N ILE A 388 -4.59 -22.63 13.04
CA ILE A 388 -5.23 -22.08 14.23
C ILE A 388 -4.41 -22.48 15.44
N SER A 389 -4.13 -21.52 16.32
CA SER A 389 -3.52 -21.83 17.61
C SER A 389 -4.50 -22.67 18.39
N LYS A 390 -4.15 -23.94 18.63
CA LYS A 390 -4.87 -24.77 19.59
C LYS A 390 -4.63 -24.11 20.93
N LYS A 391 -5.57 -23.26 21.38
CA LYS A 391 -5.57 -22.77 22.76
C LYS A 391 -5.46 -24.03 23.61
N ALA A 392 -4.31 -24.19 24.28
CA ALA A 392 -4.18 -25.19 25.30
C ALA A 392 -5.26 -24.79 26.30
N THR A 393 -6.39 -25.50 26.29
CA THR A 393 -7.36 -25.43 27.36
C THR A 393 -6.52 -25.78 28.57
N ALA A 394 -6.10 -24.76 29.31
CA ALA A 394 -5.45 -24.93 30.57
C ALA A 394 -6.47 -25.70 31.37
N LYS A 395 -6.31 -27.03 31.41
CA LYS A 395 -6.98 -27.87 32.37
C LYS A 395 -6.52 -27.28 33.69
N THR A 396 -7.37 -26.46 34.27
CA THR A 396 -7.38 -26.14 35.67
C THR A 396 -7.56 -27.48 36.39
N ASN A 397 -6.48 -28.26 36.44
CA ASN A 397 -6.29 -29.24 37.47
C ASN A 397 -6.33 -28.42 38.75
N GLY A 398 -7.46 -28.48 39.45
CA GLY A 398 -7.60 -27.97 40.79
C GLY A 398 -6.58 -28.68 41.67
N MET A 399 -5.37 -28.15 41.72
CA MET A 399 -4.45 -28.43 42.79
C MET A 399 -4.94 -27.63 43.97
N ALA A 400 -5.51 -28.36 44.92
CA ALA A 400 -5.75 -27.90 46.28
C ALA A 400 -4.49 -27.17 46.78
N LEU A 401 -4.66 -25.92 47.19
CA LEU A 401 -3.61 -25.14 47.84
C LEU A 401 -3.23 -25.82 49.16
N PRO A 402 -1.95 -26.17 49.39
CA PRO A 402 -1.47 -26.38 50.75
C PRO A 402 -1.36 -25.00 51.44
N MET A 403 -1.81 -24.96 52.68
CA MET A 403 -1.84 -23.80 53.56
C MET A 403 -0.45 -23.12 53.71
N PRO A 404 -0.40 -21.79 53.89
CA PRO A 404 0.85 -21.06 54.07
C PRO A 404 1.39 -21.25 55.49
N MET A 405 2.59 -21.81 55.62
CA MET A 405 3.40 -21.74 56.84
C MET A 405 4.09 -20.36 56.87
N MET A 406 4.01 -19.68 58.02
CA MET A 406 4.58 -18.36 58.25
C MET A 406 6.11 -18.34 58.16
N PRO A 407 6.74 -17.29 57.60
CA PRO A 407 8.17 -17.07 57.70
C PRO A 407 8.51 -16.27 58.97
N MET A 408 9.42 -16.83 59.78
CA MET A 408 10.11 -16.12 60.86
C MET A 408 11.04 -15.04 60.28
N ALA A 409 10.97 -13.86 60.88
CA ALA A 409 11.83 -12.72 60.63
C ALA A 409 13.27 -12.98 61.10
N MET A 410 14.27 -12.50 60.35
CA MET A 410 15.55 -12.01 60.88
C MET A 410 16.18 -10.96 59.93
N PRO A 411 17.05 -10.07 60.45
CA PRO A 411 17.26 -8.71 59.92
C PRO A 411 18.57 -8.50 59.14
N PHE A 412 18.56 -7.40 58.35
CA PHE A 412 19.66 -6.47 58.02
C PHE A 412 21.08 -7.00 57.77
N MET A 413 21.66 -6.67 56.61
CA MET A 413 22.88 -5.84 56.47
C MET A 413 23.11 -5.42 55.00
N ILE A 414 23.27 -4.10 54.81
CA ILE A 414 23.90 -3.43 53.64
C ILE A 414 25.34 -3.11 54.08
N PRO A 415 26.38 -3.28 53.23
CA PRO A 415 27.06 -2.11 52.64
C PRO A 415 27.55 -2.34 51.20
N THR A 416 27.19 -1.45 50.26
CA THR A 416 28.02 -0.36 49.68
C THR A 416 29.26 -0.75 48.87
N ASN A 417 29.32 -0.13 47.68
CA ASN A 417 30.46 0.51 47.03
C ASN A 417 31.18 -0.15 45.83
N ASN A 418 31.15 0.66 44.76
CA ASN A 418 32.27 1.16 43.94
C ASN A 418 32.79 0.38 42.73
N MET A 419 32.80 1.15 41.61
CA MET A 419 33.88 1.35 40.62
C MET A 419 34.41 0.10 39.88
N SER A 420 34.83 0.13 38.61
CA SER A 420 35.14 1.17 37.64
C SER A 420 35.44 0.50 36.28
N LEU A 421 35.28 1.27 35.20
CA LEU A 421 36.17 1.40 34.03
C LEU A 421 36.59 0.18 33.17
N LEU A 422 36.32 0.37 31.86
CA LEU A 422 37.21 0.19 30.69
C LEU A 422 37.82 -1.19 30.38
N SER A 423 37.52 -1.69 29.17
CA SER A 423 38.51 -2.17 28.18
C SER A 423 37.75 -2.59 26.90
N VAL A 424 37.83 -1.87 25.77
CA VAL A 424 38.83 -1.95 24.68
C VAL A 424 38.92 -3.34 24.01
N ASN A 425 38.48 -3.33 22.74
CA ASN A 425 38.90 -4.07 21.54
C ASN A 425 39.58 -5.44 21.69
N GLY A 426 38.97 -6.44 21.04
CA GLY A 426 39.63 -7.69 20.65
C GLY A 426 39.08 -8.20 19.32
N VAL A 427 39.86 -8.01 18.25
CA VAL A 427 39.67 -8.63 16.93
C VAL A 427 40.16 -10.08 17.01
N GLY A 428 39.31 -11.04 16.64
CA GLY A 428 39.64 -12.46 16.57
C GLY A 428 38.79 -13.20 15.54
N ARG A 429 39.45 -13.91 14.63
CA ARG A 429 38.95 -14.54 13.40
C ARG A 429 38.58 -16.04 13.66
N PRO A 430 38.19 -16.85 12.65
CA PRO A 430 36.93 -17.60 12.64
C PRO A 430 37.07 -19.11 12.87
N GLY A 431 35.96 -19.77 13.24
CA GLY A 431 35.85 -21.22 13.10
C GLY A 431 34.77 -21.84 13.98
N SER A 432 33.58 -22.07 13.44
CA SER A 432 32.69 -23.13 13.95
C SER A 432 31.65 -23.55 12.90
N ALA A 433 31.51 -24.87 12.79
CA ALA A 433 30.64 -25.67 11.92
C ALA A 433 29.13 -25.30 12.00
N PRO A 434 28.30 -25.77 11.05
CA PRO A 434 26.94 -25.28 10.87
C PRO A 434 26.03 -25.82 11.98
N ARG A 435 25.53 -24.92 12.84
CA ARG A 435 24.39 -25.21 13.72
C ARG A 435 23.12 -25.25 12.89
N ALA A 436 22.32 -26.28 13.11
CA ALA A 436 20.97 -26.41 12.58
C ALA A 436 20.14 -25.15 12.89
N ALA A 437 19.43 -24.65 11.88
CA ALA A 437 18.59 -23.48 11.97
C ALA A 437 17.44 -23.73 12.97
N SER A 438 17.62 -23.29 14.21
CA SER A 438 16.51 -23.03 15.11
C SER A 438 15.71 -21.88 14.50
N SER A 439 14.43 -22.10 14.24
CA SER A 439 13.47 -21.07 13.84
C SER A 439 13.58 -19.88 14.79
N TYR A 440 14.12 -18.77 14.28
CA TYR A 440 14.23 -17.52 14.99
C TYR A 440 12.82 -16.93 15.11
N ASP A 441 12.26 -16.92 16.32
CA ASP A 441 10.92 -16.40 16.59
C ASP A 441 10.96 -14.88 16.73
N LEU A 442 10.67 -14.19 15.61
CA LEU A 442 10.57 -12.73 15.54
C LEU A 442 9.44 -12.15 16.41
N ALA A 443 8.52 -12.98 16.95
CA ALA A 443 7.50 -12.50 17.88
C ALA A 443 8.08 -12.08 19.25
N ALA A 444 9.27 -12.59 19.61
CA ALA A 444 9.89 -12.35 20.90
C ALA A 444 10.76 -11.07 20.97
N GLU A 445 11.11 -10.45 19.83
CA GLU A 445 12.10 -9.36 19.77
C GLU A 445 11.56 -8.00 20.26
N PHE A 446 10.24 -7.89 20.48
CA PHE A 446 9.63 -6.73 21.15
C PHE A 446 8.77 -7.24 22.30
N GLY A 447 9.32 -7.16 23.51
CA GLY A 447 8.68 -7.58 24.74
C GLY A 447 7.24 -7.07 24.87
N GLN A 448 6.40 -7.92 25.44
CA GLN A 448 5.13 -7.53 26.03
C GLN A 448 5.37 -6.28 26.90
N MET A 449 4.98 -5.10 26.42
CA MET A 449 4.92 -3.92 27.27
C MET A 449 3.74 -4.12 28.22
N SER A 450 3.96 -4.80 29.35
CA SER A 450 3.05 -4.71 30.48
C SER A 450 3.19 -3.29 31.03
N VAL A 451 2.23 -2.43 30.69
CA VAL A 451 2.11 -1.12 31.31
C VAL A 451 1.60 -1.34 32.73
N GLU A 452 2.52 -1.50 33.68
CA GLU A 452 2.20 -1.47 35.11
C GLU A 452 1.68 -0.08 35.49
N SER A 453 0.41 -0.03 35.87
CA SER A 453 -0.26 1.15 36.40
C SER A 453 0.25 1.44 37.82
N SER A 454 1.29 2.27 37.94
CA SER A 454 1.63 2.93 39.20
C SER A 454 0.88 4.27 39.30
N GLY A 455 -0.07 4.33 40.23
CA GLY A 455 -0.89 5.51 40.50
C GLY A 455 -0.09 6.62 41.19
N TYR A 456 -0.07 7.80 40.58
CA TYR A 456 0.38 9.03 41.22
C TYR A 456 -0.77 10.04 41.24
N LYS A 457 -1.27 10.34 42.45
CA LYS A 457 -2.22 11.41 42.72
C LYS A 457 -1.45 12.73 42.77
N GLY A 458 -1.72 13.63 41.82
CA GLY A 458 -1.26 15.02 41.85
C GLY A 458 -2.44 15.95 41.63
N SER A 459 -2.88 16.59 42.70
CA SER A 459 -3.88 17.67 42.71
C SER A 459 -3.26 18.94 42.15
N PHE A 460 -3.91 19.59 41.17
CA PHE A 460 -3.60 20.98 40.82
C PHE A 460 -4.89 21.73 40.46
N ASN A 461 -5.22 22.69 41.33
CA ASN A 461 -6.22 23.72 41.13
C ASN A 461 -5.63 24.84 40.27
N GLY A 462 -6.41 25.37 39.32
CA GLY A 462 -5.98 26.49 38.48
C GLY A 462 -7.14 27.13 37.72
N HIS A 463 -7.79 28.08 38.38
CA HIS A 463 -8.77 29.02 37.86
C HIS A 463 -8.18 29.94 36.77
N LEU A 464 -8.97 30.33 35.75
CA LEU A 464 -9.04 31.64 35.03
C LEU A 464 -9.80 31.45 33.70
N SER A 465 -11.10 31.80 33.64
CA SER A 465 -11.68 33.09 33.22
C SER A 465 -11.75 33.34 31.70
N ALA A 466 -12.99 33.21 31.19
CA ALA A 466 -13.70 34.04 30.21
C ALA A 466 -12.94 34.76 29.08
N GLY A 467 -13.35 34.45 27.85
CA GLY A 467 -13.19 35.28 26.66
C GLY A 467 -14.26 34.95 25.61
N ARG A 468 -15.28 35.80 25.53
CA ARG A 468 -16.36 35.86 24.53
C ARG A 468 -15.80 36.29 23.17
N ASP A 469 -16.20 35.67 22.06
CA ASP A 469 -17.03 36.31 21.01
C ASP A 469 -17.00 35.64 19.61
N GLN A 470 -18.20 35.65 19.01
CA GLN A 470 -18.56 35.73 17.57
C GLN A 470 -18.23 34.52 16.66
N ALA A 471 -19.22 33.71 16.25
CA ALA A 471 -20.31 33.96 15.29
C ALA A 471 -19.82 34.07 13.82
N ALA A 472 -19.92 32.95 13.08
CA ALA A 472 -19.90 32.96 11.62
C ALA A 472 -20.97 32.01 11.04
N LYS A 473 -21.91 32.68 10.41
CA LYS A 473 -23.09 32.29 9.62
C LYS A 473 -22.97 31.03 8.77
N ARG A 474 -24.03 30.22 8.87
CA ARG A 474 -24.49 29.24 7.88
C ARG A 474 -24.92 29.95 6.59
N PHE A 475 -24.57 29.40 5.43
CA PHE A 475 -25.25 29.68 4.17
C PHE A 475 -25.70 28.35 3.54
N ASN A 476 -27.01 28.24 3.35
CA ASN A 476 -27.71 27.17 2.65
C ASN A 476 -27.84 27.50 1.16
N SER A 477 -27.94 26.43 0.37
CA SER A 477 -28.78 26.24 -0.83
C SER A 477 -28.56 27.15 -2.04
N PHE A 478 -28.16 26.53 -3.16
CA PHE A 478 -28.50 26.96 -4.52
C PHE A 478 -29.33 25.86 -5.22
N PRO A 479 -30.30 26.23 -6.08
CA PRO A 479 -31.27 25.32 -6.68
C PRO A 479 -30.81 24.78 -8.05
N GLY A 480 -31.28 23.58 -8.40
CA GLY A 480 -31.06 22.96 -9.71
C GLY A 480 -32.04 23.46 -10.78
N PRO A 481 -31.69 23.34 -12.08
CA PRO A 481 -32.60 23.64 -13.17
C PRO A 481 -33.36 22.40 -13.65
N THR A 482 -34.69 22.45 -13.54
CA THR A 482 -35.64 21.67 -14.33
C THR A 482 -35.77 22.29 -15.72
N GLY A 483 -35.64 21.48 -16.78
CA GLY A 483 -35.86 21.93 -18.15
C GLY A 483 -36.19 20.77 -19.08
N THR A 484 -37.49 20.44 -19.13
CA THR A 484 -38.12 19.61 -20.18
C THR A 484 -38.30 20.41 -21.45
N ALA A 485 -37.92 19.86 -22.61
CA ALA A 485 -38.45 20.29 -23.91
C ALA A 485 -38.64 19.07 -24.83
N LYS A 486 -39.91 18.82 -25.16
CA LYS A 486 -40.38 18.00 -26.27
C LYS A 486 -40.59 18.91 -27.48
N GLY A 487 -40.38 18.38 -28.69
CA GLY A 487 -41.10 18.74 -29.90
C GLY A 487 -40.27 19.47 -30.96
N GLY A 488 -40.12 18.84 -32.12
CA GLY A 488 -39.51 19.39 -33.34
C GLY A 488 -38.68 18.36 -34.07
#